data_AF-A0A2S9FJU6-F1
#
_entry.id   AF-A0A2S9FJU6-F1
#
_cell.length_a   1.000
_cell.length_b   1.000
_cell.length_c   1.000
_cell.angle_alpha   90.00
_cell.angle_beta   90.00
_cell.angle_gamma   90.00
#
_symmetry.space_group_name_H-M   'P 1'
#
loop_
_entity.id
_entity.type
_entity.pdbx_description
1 polymer ?
#
loop_
_entity_poly.entity_id
_entity_poly.type
_entity_poly.pdbx_seq_one_letter_code
_entity_poly.pdbx_strand_id
1 'polypeptide(L)'
;PVEQLTVSEGALLSALIQRPSVLDPAVDPDASAIRWNWVLDGMVEIGALSATDRAAQVFPPTIPPDQAGTQNETTGPNGLIERQVINELLEIFNISEQALNTEGLQITTTIDPKAQAAALESVEEYMDGQDPDMRTAVVSIDPKTGGVKAYYGGSDANGFDFAQAGLPTGSSFKVFALVAAL
;
A
#
# COMPACT_ATOMS: atom_id res chain seq x y z
N PRO A 1 2.21 4.00 -14.60
CA PRO A 1 3.10 2.95 -15.14
C PRO A 1 4.30 3.59 -15.85
N VAL A 2 5.47 2.95 -15.84
CA VAL A 2 6.70 3.52 -16.46
C VAL A 2 6.50 3.79 -17.95
N GLU A 3 5.64 3.00 -18.58
CA GLU A 3 5.27 3.09 -20.00
C GLU A 3 4.49 4.35 -20.35
N GLN A 4 3.96 5.08 -19.36
CA GLN A 4 3.19 6.31 -19.55
C GLN A 4 4.03 7.58 -19.33
N LEU A 5 5.32 7.43 -19.00
CA LEU A 5 6.19 8.58 -18.74
C LEU A 5 6.53 9.31 -20.04
N THR A 6 6.47 10.63 -19.97
CA THR A 6 7.01 11.51 -21.01
C THR A 6 8.53 11.53 -20.98
N VAL A 7 9.15 12.00 -22.06
CA VAL A 7 10.61 12.19 -22.13
C VAL A 7 11.10 13.10 -21.02
N SER A 8 10.39 14.19 -20.74
CA SER A 8 10.74 15.13 -19.67
C SER A 8 10.70 14.49 -18.27
N GLU A 9 9.69 13.68 -17.97
CA GLU A 9 9.57 12.97 -16.70
C GLU A 9 10.62 11.86 -16.56
N GLY A 10 10.85 11.09 -17.62
CA GLY A 10 11.91 10.07 -17.65
C GLY A 10 13.31 10.66 -17.47
N ALA A 11 13.58 11.82 -18.09
CA ALA A 11 14.83 12.55 -17.91
C ALA A 11 14.99 13.06 -16.47
N LEU A 12 13.90 13.49 -15.82
CA LEU A 12 13.95 13.92 -14.41
C LEU A 12 14.27 12.74 -13.50
N LEU A 13 13.56 11.62 -13.63
CA LEU A 13 13.84 10.41 -12.84
C LEU A 13 15.29 9.93 -13.03
N SER A 14 15.79 9.96 -14.26
CA SER A 14 17.17 9.60 -14.59
C SER A 14 18.19 10.53 -13.93
N ALA A 15 17.90 11.84 -13.89
CA ALA A 15 18.75 12.84 -13.25
C ALA A 15 18.91 12.59 -11.74
N LEU A 16 17.89 12.03 -11.08
CA LEU A 16 17.89 11.78 -9.63
C LEU A 16 18.75 10.57 -9.22
N ILE A 17 18.94 9.58 -10.10
CA ILE A 17 19.57 8.28 -9.76
C ILE A 17 20.90 8.44 -9.00
N GLN A 18 21.74 9.40 -9.40
CA GLN A 18 23.07 9.55 -8.83
C GLN A 18 23.05 10.10 -7.40
N ARG A 19 22.14 11.04 -7.11
CA ARG A 19 22.04 11.71 -5.80
C ARG A 19 20.58 12.06 -5.47
N PRO A 20 19.73 11.05 -5.18
CA PRO A 20 18.29 11.27 -5.07
C PRO A 20 17.93 12.33 -4.03
N SER A 21 18.52 12.27 -2.85
CA SER A 21 18.20 13.19 -1.75
C SER A 21 18.61 14.64 -1.98
N VAL A 22 19.64 14.90 -2.81
CA VAL A 22 20.17 16.25 -3.04
C VAL A 22 19.62 16.87 -4.31
N LEU A 23 19.26 16.04 -5.29
CA LEU A 23 18.70 16.49 -6.56
C LEU A 23 17.17 16.45 -6.58
N ASP A 24 16.55 16.05 -5.47
CA ASP A 24 15.10 16.07 -5.29
C ASP A 24 14.56 17.49 -5.57
N PRO A 25 13.63 17.67 -6.53
CA PRO A 25 13.01 18.96 -6.82
C PRO A 25 12.33 19.61 -5.61
N ALA A 26 11.91 18.82 -4.61
CA ALA A 26 11.32 19.33 -3.37
C ALA A 26 12.38 19.90 -2.41
N VAL A 27 13.64 19.51 -2.56
CA VAL A 27 14.77 19.96 -1.74
C VAL A 27 15.53 21.08 -2.44
N ASP A 28 15.91 20.88 -3.71
CA ASP A 28 16.67 21.83 -4.53
C ASP A 28 16.20 21.79 -6.00
N PRO A 29 15.19 22.61 -6.37
CA PRO A 29 14.63 22.62 -7.72
C PRO A 29 15.64 23.11 -8.78
N ASP A 30 16.56 24.01 -8.41
CA ASP A 30 17.55 24.56 -9.34
C ASP A 30 18.60 23.50 -9.69
N ALA A 31 19.15 22.80 -8.70
CA ALA A 31 20.08 21.70 -8.93
C ALA A 31 19.42 20.56 -9.72
N SER A 32 18.14 20.27 -9.44
CA SER A 32 17.35 19.30 -10.20
C SER A 32 17.20 19.70 -11.67
N ALA A 33 16.84 20.96 -11.94
CA ALA A 33 16.70 21.48 -13.30
C ALA A 33 18.02 21.48 -14.08
N ILE A 34 19.14 21.80 -13.43
CA ILE A 34 20.48 21.71 -14.06
C ILE A 34 20.77 20.26 -14.46
N ARG A 35 20.52 19.30 -13.56
CA ARG A 35 20.78 17.90 -13.84
C ARG A 35 19.85 17.32 -14.91
N TRP A 36 18.58 17.72 -14.91
CA TRP A 36 17.59 17.38 -15.92
C TRP A 36 18.02 17.85 -17.32
N ASN A 37 18.49 19.10 -17.45
CA ASN A 37 19.02 19.61 -18.72
C ASN A 37 20.23 18.81 -19.19
N TRP A 38 21.15 18.46 -18.28
CA TRP A 38 22.31 17.64 -18.62
C TRP A 38 21.92 16.26 -19.17
N VAL A 39 20.89 15.62 -18.59
CA VAL A 39 20.38 14.34 -19.11
C VAL A 39 19.82 14.51 -20.52
N LEU A 40 18.99 15.53 -20.74
CA LEU A 40 18.39 15.77 -22.05
C LEU A 40 19.43 16.13 -23.12
N ASP A 41 20.47 16.88 -22.77
CA ASP A 41 21.57 17.21 -23.68
C ASP A 41 22.36 15.93 -24.03
N GLY A 42 22.61 15.06 -23.04
CA GLY A 42 23.21 13.75 -23.27
C GLY A 42 22.35 12.85 -24.17
N MET A 43 21.01 12.91 -24.05
CA MET A 43 20.09 12.18 -24.94
C MET A 43 20.20 12.65 -26.39
N VAL A 44 20.42 13.94 -26.63
CA VAL A 44 20.69 14.46 -27.98
C VAL A 44 22.04 14.00 -28.50
N GLU A 45 23.08 14.04 -27.66
CA GLU A 45 24.44 13.63 -28.03
C GLU A 45 24.50 12.15 -28.50
N ILE A 46 23.77 11.26 -27.82
CA ILE A 46 23.70 9.84 -28.20
C ILE A 46 22.65 9.53 -29.27
N GLY A 47 21.93 10.54 -29.77
CA GLY A 47 20.91 10.39 -30.80
C GLY A 47 19.58 9.78 -30.33
N ALA A 48 19.34 9.70 -29.02
CA ALA A 48 18.09 9.22 -28.45
C ALA A 48 16.95 10.26 -28.49
N LEU A 49 17.30 11.56 -28.63
CA LEU A 49 16.35 12.67 -28.74
C LEU A 49 16.82 13.64 -29.84
N SER A 50 15.89 14.17 -30.65
CA SER A 50 16.27 15.20 -31.63
C SER A 50 16.49 16.55 -30.93
N ALA A 51 17.33 17.41 -31.51
CA ALA A 51 17.53 18.77 -30.98
C ALA A 51 16.24 19.60 -30.95
N THR A 52 15.32 19.35 -31.90
CA THR A 52 14.00 19.99 -31.95
C THR A 52 13.13 19.52 -30.79
N ASP A 53 13.06 18.21 -30.55
CA ASP A 53 12.24 17.66 -29.47
C ASP A 53 12.82 18.03 -28.10
N ARG A 54 14.14 18.11 -27.99
CA ARG A 54 14.86 18.63 -26.82
C ARG A 54 14.43 20.05 -26.46
N ALA A 55 14.32 20.92 -27.45
CA ALA A 55 13.93 22.32 -27.24
C ALA A 55 12.46 22.47 -26.82
N ALA A 56 11.61 21.48 -27.16
CA ALA A 56 10.22 21.44 -26.75
C ALA A 56 10.01 20.88 -25.33
N GLN A 57 11.03 20.26 -24.72
CA GLN A 57 10.92 19.74 -23.35
C GLN A 57 10.86 20.87 -22.33
N VAL A 58 9.99 20.70 -21.34
CA VAL A 58 9.83 21.63 -20.22
C VAL A 58 10.00 20.83 -18.93
N PHE A 59 10.62 21.44 -17.93
CA PHE A 59 10.79 20.80 -16.63
C PHE A 59 9.40 20.38 -16.10
N PRO A 60 9.19 19.08 -15.83
CA PRO A 60 7.86 18.59 -15.50
C PRO A 60 7.44 19.09 -14.11
N PRO A 61 6.14 19.33 -13.88
CA PRO A 61 5.65 19.69 -12.56
C PRO A 61 5.88 18.54 -11.57
N THR A 62 6.21 18.86 -10.32
CA THR A 62 6.47 17.88 -9.26
C THR A 62 5.40 17.98 -8.17
N ILE A 63 5.13 16.85 -7.53
CA ILE A 63 4.21 16.76 -6.40
C ILE A 63 5.03 16.87 -5.11
N PRO A 64 4.65 17.72 -4.15
CA PRO A 64 5.30 17.79 -2.84
C PRO A 64 5.34 16.44 -2.11
N PRO A 65 6.42 16.10 -1.37
CA PRO A 65 6.57 14.80 -0.72
C PRO A 65 5.45 14.43 0.26
N ASP A 66 4.89 15.44 0.96
CA ASP A 66 3.77 15.30 1.88
C ASP A 66 2.46 14.90 1.17
N GLN A 67 2.28 15.29 -0.10
CA GLN A 67 1.15 14.87 -0.93
C GLN A 67 1.43 13.56 -1.69
N ALA A 68 2.70 13.21 -1.90
CA ALA A 68 3.11 11.96 -2.52
C ALA A 68 2.96 10.76 -1.55
N GLY A 69 3.27 10.96 -0.26
CA GLY A 69 3.13 9.93 0.78
C GLY A 69 1.71 9.36 0.89
N THR A 70 0.69 10.23 0.81
CA THR A 70 -0.72 9.85 0.90
C THR A 70 -1.24 8.99 -0.25
N GLN A 71 -0.51 8.87 -1.38
CA GLN A 71 -0.98 8.09 -2.53
C GLN A 71 -0.72 6.59 -2.43
N ASN A 72 0.26 6.18 -1.61
CA ASN A 72 0.60 4.77 -1.41
C ASN A 72 0.11 4.24 -0.06
N GLU A 73 -0.58 5.05 0.74
CA GLU A 73 -1.18 4.59 1.98
C GLU A 73 -2.44 3.78 1.68
N THR A 74 -2.46 2.51 2.09
CA THR A 74 -3.70 1.75 2.17
C THR A 74 -4.64 2.44 3.14
N THR A 75 -5.82 2.79 2.65
CA THR A 75 -6.84 3.46 3.44
C THR A 75 -7.92 2.48 3.89
N GLY A 76 -8.66 2.90 4.92
CA GLY A 76 -9.79 2.13 5.40
C GLY A 76 -9.40 0.77 5.99
N PRO A 77 -10.32 -0.21 5.95
CA PRO A 77 -10.09 -1.55 6.48
C PRO A 77 -8.94 -2.31 5.81
N ASN A 78 -8.56 -1.94 4.58
CA ASN A 78 -7.50 -2.61 3.82
C ASN A 78 -6.11 -2.43 4.45
N GLY A 79 -5.86 -1.33 5.17
CA GLY A 79 -4.58 -1.16 5.86
C GLY A 79 -4.38 -2.14 7.00
N LEU A 80 -5.46 -2.56 7.67
CA LEU A 80 -5.40 -3.62 8.68
C LEU A 80 -5.10 -4.98 8.03
N ILE A 81 -5.67 -5.26 6.85
CA ILE A 81 -5.36 -6.46 6.08
C ILE A 81 -3.88 -6.47 5.70
N GLU A 82 -3.37 -5.36 5.15
CA GLU A 82 -1.96 -5.25 4.77
C GLU A 82 -1.04 -5.50 5.97
N ARG A 83 -1.36 -4.92 7.13
CA ARG A 83 -0.59 -5.15 8.37
C ARG A 83 -0.59 -6.62 8.78
N GLN A 84 -1.73 -7.31 8.71
CA GLN A 84 -1.78 -8.75 8.98
C GLN A 84 -0.93 -9.55 7.99
N VAL A 85 -1.01 -9.21 6.69
CA VAL A 85 -0.20 -9.85 5.65
C VAL A 85 1.28 -9.64 5.91
N ILE A 86 1.71 -8.41 6.23
CA ILE A 86 3.11 -8.11 6.56
C ILE A 86 3.54 -8.92 7.79
N ASN A 87 2.74 -8.93 8.87
CA ASN A 87 3.06 -9.71 10.06
C ASN A 87 3.21 -11.20 9.75
N GLU A 88 2.31 -11.79 8.97
CA GLU A 88 2.42 -13.20 8.56
C GLU A 88 3.70 -13.45 7.73
N LEU A 89 4.05 -12.55 6.80
CA LEU A 89 5.27 -12.68 6.00
C LEU A 89 6.54 -12.65 6.87
N LEU A 90 6.57 -11.77 7.87
CA LEU A 90 7.70 -11.64 8.78
C LEU A 90 7.79 -12.82 9.77
N GLU A 91 6.68 -13.21 10.38
CA GLU A 91 6.66 -14.16 11.50
C GLU A 91 6.49 -15.62 11.09
N ILE A 92 5.70 -15.88 10.04
CA ILE A 92 5.37 -17.25 9.61
C ILE A 92 6.26 -17.67 8.44
N PHE A 93 6.45 -16.78 7.46
CA PHE A 93 7.25 -17.06 6.27
C PHE A 93 8.73 -16.67 6.41
N ASN A 94 9.12 -16.04 7.53
CA ASN A 94 10.48 -15.57 7.79
C ASN A 94 11.07 -14.70 6.66
N ILE A 95 10.22 -13.94 5.98
CA ILE A 95 10.67 -12.97 4.98
C ILE A 95 11.21 -11.77 5.73
N SER A 96 12.46 -11.38 5.45
CA SER A 96 13.03 -10.18 6.09
C SER A 96 12.38 -8.91 5.55
N GLU A 97 12.33 -7.86 6.38
CA GLU A 97 11.87 -6.54 5.95
C GLU A 97 12.68 -6.00 4.76
N GLN A 98 13.99 -6.31 4.70
CA GLN A 98 14.81 -5.96 3.54
C GLN A 98 14.33 -6.66 2.27
N ALA A 99 14.10 -7.98 2.33
CA ALA A 99 13.60 -8.73 1.18
C ALA A 99 12.23 -8.22 0.74
N LEU A 100 11.32 -8.00 1.68
CA LEU A 100 9.99 -7.44 1.43
C LEU A 100 10.05 -6.11 0.67
N ASN A 101 10.98 -5.23 1.04
CA ASN A 101 11.08 -3.88 0.47
C ASN A 101 11.94 -3.80 -0.81
N THR A 102 12.79 -4.79 -1.11
CA THR A 102 13.81 -4.65 -2.17
C THR A 102 13.77 -5.73 -3.26
N GLU A 103 13.13 -6.88 -3.01
CA GLU A 103 13.15 -8.01 -3.96
C GLU A 103 11.97 -8.01 -4.92
N GLY A 104 11.06 -7.03 -4.83
CA GLY A 104 9.93 -6.90 -5.76
C GLY A 104 8.94 -8.06 -5.67
N LEU A 105 8.68 -8.54 -4.44
CA LEU A 105 7.82 -9.70 -4.20
C LEU A 105 6.38 -9.43 -4.67
N GLN A 106 5.76 -10.45 -5.28
CA GLN A 106 4.33 -10.44 -5.57
C GLN A 106 3.59 -11.30 -4.55
N ILE A 107 2.78 -10.64 -3.72
CA ILE A 107 2.03 -11.29 -2.63
C ILE A 107 0.59 -11.52 -3.09
N THR A 108 0.19 -12.80 -3.20
CA THR A 108 -1.21 -13.18 -3.45
C THR A 108 -1.81 -13.66 -2.13
N THR A 109 -2.85 -12.97 -1.65
CA THR A 109 -3.51 -13.30 -0.38
C THR A 109 -4.68 -14.27 -0.58
N THR A 110 -5.27 -14.74 0.52
CA THR A 110 -6.46 -15.61 0.48
C THR A 110 -7.78 -14.82 0.47
N ILE A 111 -7.71 -13.49 0.57
CA ILE A 111 -8.87 -12.59 0.58
C ILE A 111 -9.67 -12.76 -0.72
N ASP A 112 -10.96 -13.01 -0.56
CA ASP A 112 -11.91 -13.07 -1.66
C ASP A 112 -12.57 -11.71 -1.80
N PRO A 113 -12.43 -11.00 -2.95
CA PRO A 113 -12.97 -9.65 -3.11
C PRO A 113 -14.49 -9.56 -2.90
N LYS A 114 -15.24 -10.63 -3.23
CA LYS A 114 -16.68 -10.66 -3.07
C LYS A 114 -17.06 -10.86 -1.60
N ALA A 115 -16.38 -11.75 -0.89
CA ALA A 115 -16.57 -11.95 0.54
C ALA A 115 -16.17 -10.69 1.32
N GLN A 116 -15.06 -10.04 0.93
CA GLN A 116 -14.62 -8.78 1.52
C GLN A 116 -15.67 -7.69 1.36
N ALA A 117 -16.19 -7.48 0.13
CA ALA A 117 -17.24 -6.50 -0.12
C ALA A 117 -18.49 -6.78 0.72
N ALA A 118 -18.93 -8.03 0.81
CA ALA A 118 -20.08 -8.41 1.64
C ALA A 118 -19.84 -8.17 3.14
N ALA A 119 -18.62 -8.37 3.65
CA ALA A 119 -18.27 -8.06 5.02
C ALA A 119 -18.38 -6.55 5.29
N LEU A 120 -17.87 -5.72 4.39
CA LEU A 120 -17.96 -4.26 4.50
C LEU A 120 -19.42 -3.78 4.47
N GLU A 121 -20.21 -4.29 3.52
CA GLU A 121 -21.63 -3.97 3.39
C GLU A 121 -22.40 -4.35 4.67
N SER A 122 -22.13 -5.53 5.23
CA SER A 122 -22.78 -5.95 6.49
C SER A 122 -22.40 -5.03 7.66
N VAL A 123 -21.13 -4.62 7.75
CA VAL A 123 -20.68 -3.72 8.81
C VAL A 123 -21.39 -2.37 8.68
N GLU A 124 -21.45 -1.82 7.47
CA GLU A 124 -22.15 -0.57 7.20
C GLU A 124 -23.64 -0.66 7.56
N GLU A 125 -24.33 -1.70 7.09
CA GLU A 125 -25.76 -1.91 7.34
C GLU A 125 -26.09 -2.01 8.83
N TYR A 126 -25.34 -2.81 9.59
CA TYR A 126 -25.66 -3.07 11.00
C TYR A 126 -25.14 -1.99 11.96
N MET A 127 -24.12 -1.23 11.57
CA MET A 127 -23.61 -0.11 12.37
C MET A 127 -24.34 1.20 12.09
N ASP A 128 -25.14 1.28 11.03
CA ASP A 128 -25.95 2.47 10.76
C ASP A 128 -26.91 2.77 11.92
N GLY A 129 -26.92 4.02 12.36
CA GLY A 129 -27.70 4.49 13.50
C GLY A 129 -27.28 3.95 14.88
N GLN A 130 -26.20 3.15 14.98
CA GLN A 130 -25.66 2.71 16.26
C GLN A 130 -24.84 3.82 16.95
N ASP A 131 -24.48 3.58 18.20
CA ASP A 131 -23.59 4.48 18.95
C ASP A 131 -22.24 4.67 18.19
N PRO A 132 -21.80 5.91 17.94
CA PRO A 132 -20.51 6.18 17.30
C PRO A 132 -19.30 5.59 18.02
N ASP A 133 -19.40 5.33 19.32
CA ASP A 133 -18.35 4.68 20.12
C ASP A 133 -18.38 3.15 20.05
N MET A 134 -19.40 2.57 19.43
CA MET A 134 -19.46 1.13 19.18
C MET A 134 -18.34 0.72 18.21
N ARG A 135 -17.75 -0.45 18.46
CA ARG A 135 -16.69 -1.05 17.65
C ARG A 135 -17.14 -2.42 17.17
N THR A 136 -16.78 -2.76 15.95
CA THR A 136 -17.14 -4.02 15.32
C THR A 136 -15.96 -4.62 14.58
N ALA A 137 -15.98 -5.93 14.46
CA ALA A 137 -14.99 -6.70 13.72
C ALA A 137 -15.66 -7.89 13.05
N VAL A 138 -15.22 -8.23 11.85
CA VAL A 138 -15.70 -9.38 11.08
C VAL A 138 -14.50 -10.10 10.49
N VAL A 139 -14.43 -11.42 10.71
CA VAL A 139 -13.43 -12.27 10.07
C VAL A 139 -14.17 -13.48 9.50
N SER A 140 -13.99 -13.72 8.20
CA SER A 140 -14.51 -14.91 7.52
C SER A 140 -13.35 -15.83 7.16
N ILE A 141 -13.44 -17.10 7.55
CA ILE A 141 -12.38 -18.10 7.36
C ILE A 141 -12.94 -19.27 6.57
N ASP A 142 -12.18 -19.78 5.61
CA ASP A 142 -12.47 -21.08 4.98
C ASP A 142 -12.09 -22.20 5.96
N PRO A 143 -13.06 -22.97 6.50
CA PRO A 143 -12.79 -23.97 7.53
C PRO A 143 -11.97 -25.16 7.03
N LYS A 144 -11.84 -25.36 5.72
CA LYS A 144 -11.04 -26.45 5.15
C LYS A 144 -9.55 -26.10 5.08
N THR A 145 -9.25 -24.83 4.82
CA THR A 145 -7.88 -24.37 4.54
C THR A 145 -7.31 -23.48 5.65
N GLY A 146 -8.17 -22.91 6.49
CA GLY A 146 -7.79 -21.87 7.45
C GLY A 146 -7.58 -20.49 6.81
N GLY A 147 -7.75 -20.35 5.50
CA GLY A 147 -7.52 -19.09 4.79
C GLY A 147 -8.56 -18.02 5.14
N VAL A 148 -8.08 -16.81 5.42
CA VAL A 148 -8.94 -15.64 5.70
C VAL A 148 -9.51 -15.11 4.38
N LYS A 149 -10.83 -15.22 4.22
CA LYS A 149 -11.56 -14.79 3.00
C LYS A 149 -12.04 -13.35 3.07
N ALA A 150 -12.36 -12.86 4.26
CA ALA A 150 -12.74 -11.48 4.49
C ALA A 150 -12.28 -11.05 5.89
N TYR A 151 -11.93 -9.79 6.02
CA TYR A 151 -11.37 -9.23 7.24
C TYR A 151 -11.75 -7.76 7.39
N TYR A 152 -12.35 -7.44 8.54
CA TYR A 152 -12.64 -6.08 8.97
C TYR A 152 -12.27 -5.98 10.44
N GLY A 153 -11.19 -5.26 10.74
CA GLY A 153 -10.75 -4.97 12.11
C GLY A 153 -11.08 -3.56 12.58
N GLY A 154 -11.78 -2.76 11.77
CA GLY A 154 -12.01 -1.33 11.99
C GLY A 154 -11.91 -0.54 10.69
N SER A 155 -12.29 0.74 10.75
CA SER A 155 -12.29 1.66 9.61
C SER A 155 -10.98 2.43 9.44
N ASP A 156 -10.13 2.48 10.46
CA ASP A 156 -8.84 3.16 10.41
C ASP A 156 -7.70 2.17 10.09
N ALA A 157 -7.05 2.37 8.94
CA ALA A 157 -5.92 1.58 8.45
C ALA A 157 -4.77 1.50 9.48
N ASN A 158 -4.52 2.60 10.18
CA ASN A 158 -3.46 2.73 11.17
C ASN A 158 -3.99 2.59 12.60
N GLY A 159 -5.29 2.34 12.74
CA GLY A 159 -5.98 2.26 14.02
C GLY A 159 -5.75 0.95 14.75
N PHE A 160 -6.47 0.82 15.86
CA PHE A 160 -6.50 -0.41 16.64
C PHE A 160 -7.26 -1.50 15.88
N ASP A 161 -6.67 -2.70 15.80
CA ASP A 161 -7.26 -3.84 15.11
C ASP A 161 -8.19 -4.61 16.06
N PHE A 162 -9.49 -4.33 15.97
CA PHE A 162 -10.50 -4.98 16.79
C PHE A 162 -10.68 -6.47 16.47
N ALA A 163 -10.28 -6.93 15.27
CA ALA A 163 -10.36 -8.35 14.91
C ALA A 163 -9.29 -9.20 15.60
N GLN A 164 -8.21 -8.59 16.09
CA GLN A 164 -7.19 -9.24 16.92
C GLN A 164 -7.35 -8.96 18.42
N ALA A 165 -8.38 -8.22 18.82
CA ALA A 165 -8.57 -7.84 20.21
C ALA A 165 -8.97 -9.04 21.08
N GLY A 166 -8.27 -9.25 22.19
CA GLY A 166 -8.69 -10.20 23.22
C GLY A 166 -9.93 -9.68 23.95
N LEU A 167 -11.09 -10.27 23.67
CA LEU A 167 -12.38 -9.91 24.29
C LEU A 167 -12.99 -11.10 25.04
N PRO A 168 -13.82 -10.88 26.09
CA PRO A 168 -14.57 -11.95 26.72
C PRO A 168 -15.47 -12.66 25.70
N THR A 169 -15.22 -13.94 25.45
CA THR A 169 -15.93 -14.74 24.43
C THR A 169 -17.35 -15.16 24.87
N GLY A 170 -17.63 -15.14 26.17
CA GLY A 170 -18.95 -15.47 26.70
C GLY A 170 -19.40 -16.89 26.31
N SER A 171 -20.65 -17.03 25.86
CA SER A 171 -21.21 -18.35 25.55
C SER A 171 -20.65 -19.00 24.27
N SER A 172 -19.94 -18.26 23.40
CA SER A 172 -19.36 -18.85 22.19
C SER A 172 -18.31 -19.93 22.49
N PHE A 173 -17.64 -19.84 23.64
CA PHE A 173 -16.63 -20.82 24.06
C PHE A 173 -17.20 -22.17 24.52
N LYS A 174 -18.50 -22.24 24.82
CA LYS A 174 -19.13 -23.47 25.36
C LYS A 174 -19.03 -24.67 24.41
N VAL A 175 -18.90 -24.42 23.10
CA VAL A 175 -18.73 -25.49 22.10
C VAL A 175 -17.46 -26.30 22.39
N PHE A 176 -16.35 -25.66 22.78
CA PHE A 176 -15.11 -26.37 23.10
C PHE A 176 -15.22 -27.21 24.38
N ALA A 177 -15.96 -26.73 25.39
CA ALA A 177 -16.25 -27.51 26.58
C ALA A 177 -17.09 -28.76 26.27
N LEU A 178 -18.06 -28.64 25.35
CA LEU A 178 -18.84 -29.77 24.88
C LEU A 178 -17.97 -30.78 24.11
N VAL A 179 -17.08 -30.29 23.22
CA VAL A 179 -16.16 -31.16 22.47
C VAL A 179 -15.25 -31.96 23.41
N ALA A 180 -14.76 -31.34 24.49
CA ALA A 180 -13.92 -32.05 25.48
C ALA A 180 -14.68 -33.12 26.28
N ALA A 181 -16.01 -33.07 26.30
CA ALA A 181 -16.86 -34.03 27.02
C ALA A 181 -17.31 -35.22 26.16
N LEU A 182 -17.12 -35.16 24.83
CA LEU A 182 -17.43 -36.23 23.87
C LEU A 182 -16.26 -37.21 23.73
#